data_AF-A0A7Y0D0P5-F1
#
_entry.id   AF-A0A7Y0D0P5-F1
#
_cell.length_a   1.000
_cell.length_b   1.000
_cell.length_c   1.000
_cell.angle_alpha   90.00
_cell.angle_beta   90.00
_cell.angle_gamma   90.00
#
_symmetry.space_group_name_H-M   'P 1'
#
loop_
_entity.id
_entity.type
_entity.pdbx_description
1 polymer ?
#
loop_
_entity_poly.entity_id
_entity_poly.type
_entity_poly.pdbx_seq_one_letter_code
_entity_poly.pdbx_strand_id
1 'polypeptide(L)' 'MPIQDFDPETHVGPLPSPCINLCKMDDASGLCQGCRRTIPEIIAWSQASENDKCAMWQAIQRRTAQK' A
#
# COMPACT_ATOMS: atom_id res chain seq x y z
N MET A 1 -15.29 2.27 6.42
CA MET A 1 -15.01 2.25 4.97
C MET A 1 -13.79 1.37 4.73
N PRO A 2 -13.92 0.26 4.00
CA PRO A 2 -12.77 -0.57 3.65
C PRO A 2 -11.94 0.13 2.57
N ILE A 3 -10.67 0.37 2.86
CA ILE A 3 -9.65 0.96 1.97
C ILE A 3 -9.34 0.15 0.69
N GLN A 4 -10.13 -0.88 0.40
CA GLN A 4 -9.88 -1.87 -0.68
C GLN A 4 -10.43 -1.41 -2.04
N ASP A 5 -11.20 -0.33 -2.09
CA ASP A 5 -11.88 0.18 -3.28
C ASP A 5 -11.24 1.48 -3.79
N PHE A 6 -9.94 1.67 -3.58
CA PHE A 6 -9.25 2.84 -4.10
C PHE A 6 -8.59 2.50 -5.44
N ASP A 7 -9.08 3.12 -6.50
CA ASP A 7 -8.54 2.99 -7.85
C ASP A 7 -7.44 4.05 -8.09
N PRO A 8 -6.15 3.66 -8.13
CA PRO A 8 -5.04 4.58 -8.33
C PRO A 8 -4.97 5.16 -9.76
N GLU A 9 -5.72 4.58 -10.70
CA GLU A 9 -5.76 4.96 -12.11
C GLU A 9 -6.67 6.17 -12.39
N THR A 10 -7.62 6.48 -11.52
CA THR A 10 -8.57 7.60 -11.68
C THR A 10 -8.33 8.74 -10.68
N HIS A 11 -7.40 8.59 -9.75
CA HIS A 11 -7.14 9.58 -8.70
C HIS A 11 -6.14 10.66 -9.14
N VAL A 12 -6.61 11.90 -9.20
CA VAL A 12 -5.78 13.09 -9.41
C VAL A 12 -5.50 13.73 -8.05
N GLY A 13 -4.40 13.32 -7.40
CA GLY A 13 -3.98 13.86 -6.11
C GLY A 13 -3.17 12.87 -5.27
N PRO A 14 -2.82 13.24 -4.02
CA PRO A 14 -2.07 12.36 -3.14
C PRO A 14 -2.87 11.07 -2.89
N LEU A 15 -2.31 9.94 -3.32
CA LEU A 15 -2.91 8.63 -3.03
C LEU A 15 -3.05 8.46 -1.51
N PRO A 16 -4.18 7.90 -1.03
CA PRO A 16 -4.36 7.59 0.37
C PRO A 16 -3.46 6.43 0.77
N SER A 17 -2.99 6.44 2.02
CA SER A 17 -2.22 5.31 2.55
C SER A 17 -3.16 4.13 2.79
N PRO A 18 -2.84 2.91 2.30
CA PRO A 18 -3.63 1.71 2.57
C PRO A 18 -3.42 1.17 4.00
N CYS A 19 -3.02 2.04 4.94
CA CYS A 19 -2.81 1.69 6.33
C CYS A 19 -4.15 1.60 7.06
N ILE A 20 -4.46 0.42 7.59
CA ILE A 20 -5.63 0.22 8.48
C ILE A 20 -5.30 0.45 9.96
N ASN A 21 -4.18 1.13 10.27
CA ASN A 21 -3.61 1.27 11.61
C ASN A 21 -3.28 -0.08 12.30
N LEU A 22 -3.07 -1.13 11.51
CA LEU A 22 -2.57 -2.42 12.00
C LEU A 22 -1.07 -2.48 11.72
N CYS A 23 -0.25 -2.28 12.76
CA CYS A 23 1.21 -2.45 12.66
C CYS A 23 1.59 -3.87 13.08
N LYS A 24 1.28 -4.85 12.23
CA LYS A 24 1.65 -6.25 12.46
C LYS A 24 2.39 -6.78 11.25
N MET A 25 3.65 -7.15 11.43
CA MET A 25 4.47 -7.71 10.35
C MET A 25 4.28 -9.22 10.27
N ASP A 26 4.25 -9.69 9.03
CA ASP A 26 4.30 -11.10 8.69
C ASP A 26 5.76 -11.53 8.62
N ASP A 27 6.18 -12.41 9.54
CA ASP A 27 7.58 -12.86 9.63
C ASP A 27 8.00 -13.68 8.40
N ALA A 28 7.05 -14.39 7.77
CA ALA A 28 7.30 -15.20 6.59
C ALA A 28 7.49 -14.36 5.32
N SER A 29 6.73 -13.27 5.18
CA SER A 29 6.71 -12.45 3.95
C SER A 29 7.47 -11.13 4.09
N GLY A 30 7.76 -10.67 5.30
CA GLY A 30 8.29 -9.32 5.56
C GLY A 30 7.30 -8.19 5.23
N LEU A 31 6.00 -8.51 5.15
CA LEU A 31 4.93 -7.59 4.77
C LEU A 31 4.01 -7.30 5.96
N CYS A 32 3.46 -6.10 6.04
CA CYS A 32 2.43 -5.79 7.02
C CYS A 32 1.15 -6.61 6.74
N GLN A 33 0.62 -7.31 7.74
CA GLN A 33 -0.59 -8.13 7.63
C GLN A 33 -1.85 -7.29 7.32
N GLY A 34 -1.83 -5.99 7.63
CA GLY A 34 -2.92 -5.08 7.31
C GLY A 34 -2.81 -4.50 5.89
N CYS A 35 -1.78 -3.70 5.65
CA CYS A 35 -1.63 -2.94 4.41
C CYS A 35 -0.82 -3.65 3.32
N ARG A 36 -0.22 -4.81 3.61
CA ARG A 36 0.60 -5.62 2.69
C ARG A 36 1.74 -4.87 2.02
N ARG A 37 2.26 -3.89 2.74
CA ARG A 37 3.48 -3.13 2.39
C ARG A 37 4.64 -3.54 3.27
N THR A 38 5.83 -3.39 2.72
CA THR A 38 7.08 -3.51 3.48
C THR A 38 7.34 -2.24 4.30
N ILE A 39 8.12 -2.33 5.38
CA ILE A 39 8.60 -1.17 6.16
C ILE A 39 9.26 -0.10 5.27
N PRO A 40 10.20 -0.41 4.36
CA PRO A 40 10.81 0.60 3.50
C PRO A 40 9.78 1.34 2.64
N GLU A 41 8.75 0.66 2.12
CA GLU A 41 7.66 1.31 1.39
C GLU A 41 6.85 2.27 2.29
N ILE A 42 6.57 1.88 3.54
CA ILE A 42 5.85 2.73 4.50
C ILE A 42 6.64 4.01 4.80
N ILE A 43 7.97 3.91 4.97
CA ILE A 43 8.85 5.06 5.22
C ILE A 43 8.95 5.94 3.96
N ALA A 44 9.13 5.32 2.80
CA ALA A 44 9.24 6.02 1.53
C ALA A 44 7.93 6.71 1.13
N TRP A 45 6.77 6.25 1.60
CA TRP A 45 5.46 6.75 1.20
C TRP A 45 5.29 8.27 1.34
N SER A 46 5.75 8.85 2.46
CA SER A 46 5.64 10.29 2.69
C SER A 46 6.54 11.11 1.75
N GLN A 47 7.60 10.50 1.23
CA GLN A 47 8.56 11.11 0.31
C GLN A 47 8.34 10.72 -1.16
N ALA A 48 7.47 9.73 -1.41
CA ALA A 48 7.20 9.18 -2.73
C ALA A 48 6.36 10.13 -3.58
N SER A 49 6.72 10.23 -4.86
CA SER A 49 5.95 10.94 -5.88
C SER A 49 4.64 10.20 -6.20
N GLU A 50 3.70 10.85 -6.86
CA GLU A 50 2.42 10.21 -7.26
C GLU A 50 2.66 8.97 -8.13
N ASN A 51 3.64 9.00 -9.04
CA ASN A 51 4.05 7.85 -9.84
C ASN A 51 4.54 6.67 -8.97
N ASP A 52 5.41 6.93 -8.00
CA ASP A 52 5.91 5.90 -7.07
C ASP A 52 4.78 5.33 -6.22
N LYS A 53 3.90 6.20 -5.71
CA LYS A 53 2.73 5.81 -4.93
C LYS A 53 1.79 4.93 -5.75
N CYS A 54 1.57 5.26 -7.03
CA CYS A 54 0.77 4.45 -7.95
C CYS A 54 1.40 3.08 -8.20
N ALA A 55 2.72 3.02 -8.45
CA ALA A 55 3.45 1.76 -8.59
C ALA A 55 3.38 0.90 -7.31
N MET A 56 3.52 1.51 -6.14
CA MET A 56 3.35 0.82 -4.84
C MET A 56 1.92 0.30 -4.68
N TRP A 57 0.91 1.09 -5.03
CA TRP A 57 -0.49 0.64 -5.02
C TRP A 57 -0.73 -0.54 -5.94
N GLN A 58 -0.21 -0.53 -7.16
CA GLN A 58 -0.29 -1.67 -8.07
C GLN A 58 0.42 -2.91 -7.51
N ALA A 59 1.59 -2.73 -6.87
CA ALA A 59 2.30 -3.83 -6.22
C ALA A 59 1.48 -4.40 -5.06
N ILE A 60 0.83 -3.54 -4.26
CA ILE A 60 -0.08 -3.95 -3.21
C ILE A 60 -1.25 -4.72 -3.81
N GLN A 61 -1.98 -4.17 -4.78
CA GLN A 61 -3.09 -4.84 -5.49
C GLN A 61 -2.69 -6.23 -6.00
N ARG A 62 -1.53 -6.36 -6.65
CA ARG A 62 -0.99 -7.66 -7.11
C ARG A 62 -0.68 -8.62 -5.96
N ARG A 63 -0.13 -8.12 -4.86
CA ARG A 63 0.03 -8.93 -3.64
C ARG A 63 -1.36 -9.31 -3.14
N THR A 64 -2.31 -8.37 -3.18
CA THR A 64 -3.65 -8.50 -2.63
C THR A 64 -4.44 -9.62 -3.29
N ALA A 65 -4.40 -9.65 -4.62
CA ALA A 65 -5.05 -10.63 -5.48
C ALA A 65 -4.46 -12.06 -5.40
N GLN A 66 -3.24 -12.23 -4.88
CA GLN A 66 -2.60 -13.55 -4.76
C GLN A 66 -2.97 -14.29 -3.45
N LYS A 67 -3.99 -13.85 -2.72
CA LYS A 67 -4.41 -14.44 -1.44
C LYS A 67 -5.92 -14.63 -1.42
#